data_AF-A0A239F4R5-F1
#
_entry.id   AF-A0A239F4R5-F1
#
_cell.length_a   1.000
_cell.length_b   1.000
_cell.length_c   1.000
_cell.angle_alpha   90.00
_cell.angle_beta   90.00
_cell.angle_gamma   90.00
#
_symmetry.space_group_name_H-M   'P 1'
#
loop_
_entity.id
_entity.type
_entity.pdbx_description
1 polymer ?
#
loop_
_entity_poly.entity_id
_entity_poly.type
_entity_poly.pdbx_seq_one_letter_code
_entity_poly.pdbx_strand_id
1 'polypeptide(L)' 'MSVFFKPVFDSTVVAGDHELFKAQGAAAQWARLVGAEIGAELAPKKIGSGWALVGTVDGEEVVYGIYGQRIKRIN' A
#
# COMPACT_ATOMS: atom_id res chain seq x y z
N MET A 1 15.54 -7.26 6.79
CA MET A 1 14.66 -7.92 5.80
C MET A 1 13.64 -6.90 5.35
N SER A 2 13.55 -6.62 4.05
CA SER A 2 12.72 -5.51 3.56
C SER A 2 11.22 -5.75 3.78
N VAL A 3 10.48 -4.68 4.07
CA VAL A 3 9.01 -4.69 4.22
C VAL A 3 8.30 -5.22 2.97
N PHE A 4 8.87 -5.04 1.77
CA PHE A 4 8.29 -5.51 0.51
C PHE A 4 8.29 -7.04 0.37
N PHE A 5 9.12 -7.76 1.14
CA PHE A 5 9.12 -9.22 1.17
C PHE A 5 8.18 -9.80 2.24
N LYS A 6 7.66 -8.97 3.14
CA LYS A 6 6.73 -9.41 4.18
C LYS A 6 5.37 -9.73 3.56
N PRO A 7 4.79 -10.90 3.84
CA PRO A 7 3.43 -11.21 3.40
C PRO A 7 2.42 -10.29 4.08
N VAL A 8 1.45 -9.81 3.30
CA VAL A 8 0.25 -9.12 3.76
C VAL A 8 -0.80 -10.19 4.06
N PHE A 9 -1.14 -10.36 5.33
CA PHE A 9 -2.17 -11.30 5.79
C PHE A 9 -3.54 -10.64 6.04
N ASP A 10 -3.62 -9.31 5.88
CA ASP A 10 -4.85 -8.57 5.98
C ASP A 10 -5.85 -8.98 4.89
N SER A 11 -7.15 -8.82 5.15
CA SER A 11 -8.15 -9.00 4.10
C SER A 11 -7.93 -8.01 2.96
N THR A 12 -7.99 -8.52 1.73
CA THR A 12 -7.85 -7.71 0.50
C THR A 12 -9.18 -7.62 -0.26
N VAL A 13 -9.27 -6.63 -1.13
CA VAL A 13 -10.35 -6.47 -2.12
C VAL A 13 -9.75 -6.16 -3.47
N VAL A 14 -10.40 -6.63 -4.54
CA VAL A 14 -10.04 -6.25 -5.90
C VAL A 14 -10.83 -5.01 -6.29
N ALA A 15 -10.14 -3.94 -6.69
CA ALA A 15 -10.72 -2.71 -7.21
C ALA A 15 -10.09 -2.40 -8.57
N GLY A 16 -10.85 -2.64 -9.65
CA GLY A 16 -10.29 -2.64 -11.02
C GLY A 16 -9.29 -3.78 -11.18
N ASP A 17 -8.08 -3.46 -11.65
CA ASP A 17 -6.99 -4.43 -11.85
C ASP A 17 -6.02 -4.52 -10.64
N HIS A 18 -6.39 -3.90 -9.51
CA HIS A 18 -5.53 -3.80 -8.34
C HIS A 18 -6.12 -4.53 -7.14
N GLU A 19 -5.28 -5.34 -6.48
CA GLU A 19 -5.58 -5.87 -5.15
C GLU A 19 -5.19 -4.80 -4.11
N LEU A 20 -6.13 -4.44 -3.25
CA LEU A 20 -6.01 -3.36 -2.28
C LEU A 20 -6.39 -3.84 -0.88
N PHE A 21 -6.04 -3.05 0.14
CA PHE A 21 -6.46 -3.33 1.51
C PHE A 21 -7.97 -3.18 1.64
N LYS A 22 -8.63 -4.15 2.29
CA LYS A 22 -10.06 -4.07 2.60
C LYS A 22 -10.38 -3.00 3.66
N ALA A 23 -9.48 -2.85 4.64
CA ALA A 23 -9.67 -1.96 5.79
C ALA A 23 -8.65 -0.82 5.81
N GLN A 24 -9.13 0.39 6.13
CA GLN A 24 -8.28 1.57 6.28
C GLN A 24 -7.20 1.39 7.35
N GLY A 25 -7.53 0.75 8.48
CA GLY A 25 -6.57 0.53 9.58
C GLY A 25 -5.36 -0.30 9.16
N ALA A 26 -5.60 -1.39 8.41
CA ALA A 26 -4.54 -2.21 7.83
C ALA A 26 -3.68 -1.38 6.85
N ALA A 27 -4.33 -0.64 5.94
CA ALA A 27 -3.61 0.26 5.02
C ALA A 27 -2.77 1.30 5.78
N ALA A 28 -3.28 1.89 6.88
CA ALA A 28 -2.57 2.88 7.69
C ALA A 28 -1.34 2.29 8.41
N GLN A 29 -1.40 1.03 8.83
CA GLN A 29 -0.25 0.34 9.42
C GLN A 29 0.81 0.07 8.36
N TRP A 30 0.42 -0.43 7.19
CA TRP A 30 1.34 -0.68 6.09
C TRP A 30 1.93 0.59 5.50
N ALA A 31 1.17 1.69 5.42
CA ALA A 31 1.67 3.00 5.02
C ALA A 31 2.85 3.43 5.90
N ARG A 32 2.73 3.28 7.22
CA ARG A 32 3.82 3.59 8.17
C ARG A 32 5.06 2.73 7.96
N LEU A 33 4.87 1.42 7.76
CA LEU A 33 5.99 0.48 7.57
C LEU A 33 6.71 0.71 6.24
N VAL A 34 5.95 0.88 5.15
CA VAL A 34 6.50 1.12 3.82
C VAL A 34 7.14 2.50 3.74
N GLY A 35 6.50 3.52 4.30
CA GLY A 35 7.03 4.88 4.38
C GLY A 35 8.37 4.95 5.12
N ALA A 36 8.49 4.25 6.25
CA ALA A 36 9.73 4.18 7.02
C ALA A 36 10.88 3.50 6.24
N GLU A 37 10.58 2.50 5.40
CA GLU A 37 11.59 1.82 4.57
C GLU A 37 12.09 2.72 3.43
N ILE A 38 11.18 3.45 2.77
CA ILE A 38 11.52 4.27 1.59
C ILE A 38 11.87 5.72 1.93
N GLY A 39 11.80 6.10 3.21
CA GLY A 39 12.09 7.47 3.66
C GLY A 39 11.05 8.50 3.23
N ALA A 40 9.79 8.10 3.06
CA ALA A 40 8.70 8.99 2.64
C ALA A 40 7.46 8.84 3.52
N GLU A 41 6.67 9.91 3.63
CA GLU A 41 5.38 9.83 4.29
C GLU A 41 4.36 9.21 3.33
N LEU A 42 3.76 8.09 3.75
CA LEU A 42 2.65 7.47 3.05
C LEU A 42 1.38 7.55 3.90
N ALA A 43 0.25 7.71 3.23
CA ALA A 43 -1.08 7.74 3.84
C ALA A 43 -2.03 6.75 3.14
N PRO A 44 -3.01 6.17 3.86
CA PRO A 44 -4.04 5.36 3.24
C PRO A 44 -4.99 6.25 2.42
N LYS A 45 -5.18 5.93 1.13
CA LYS A 45 -6.16 6.59 0.26
C LYS A 45 -7.15 5.58 -0.30
N LYS A 46 -8.44 5.92 -0.22
CA LYS A 46 -9.51 5.08 -0.74
C LYS A 46 -9.50 5.10 -2.27
N ILE A 47 -9.47 3.93 -2.89
CA ILE A 47 -9.56 3.73 -4.35
C ILE A 47 -10.62 2.67 -4.61
N GLY A 48 -11.75 3.09 -5.19
CA GLY A 48 -12.92 2.23 -5.35
C GLY A 48 -13.43 1.65 -4.02
N SER A 49 -13.47 0.34 -3.92
CA SER A 49 -13.89 -0.42 -2.72
C SER A 49 -12.76 -0.67 -1.72
N GLY A 50 -11.51 -0.37 -2.08
CA GLY A 50 -10.32 -0.67 -1.27
C GLY A 50 -9.51 0.55 -0.88
N TRP A 51 -8.37 0.29 -0.23
CA TRP A 51 -7.42 1.30 0.23
C TRP A 51 -6.03 0.99 -0.33
N ALA A 52 -5.37 2.02 -0.85
CA ALA A 52 -3.97 1.98 -1.30
C ALA A 52 -3.11 2.83 -0.35
N LEU A 53 -1.78 2.66 -0.43
CA LEU A 53 -0.83 3.55 0.23
C LEU A 53 -0.38 4.58 -0.79
N VAL A 54 -0.49 5.86 -0.48
CA VAL A 54 -0.09 6.93 -1.39
C VAL A 54 0.82 7.92 -0.69
N GLY A 55 1.72 8.54 -1.46
CA GLY A 55 2.55 9.63 -0.98
C GLY A 55 3.44 10.13 -2.10
N THR A 56 4.51 10.82 -1.72
CA THR A 56 5.45 11.41 -2.67
C THR A 56 6.86 10.94 -2.34
N VAL A 57 7.58 10.44 -3.35
CA VAL A 57 8.99 10.04 -3.26
C VAL A 57 9.74 10.80 -4.34
N ASP A 58 10.77 11.57 -3.97
CA ASP A 58 11.57 12.36 -4.92
C ASP A 58 10.75 13.29 -5.85
N GLY A 59 9.60 13.77 -5.36
CA GLY A 59 8.69 14.64 -6.12
C GLY A 59 7.68 13.89 -7.00
N GLU A 60 7.73 12.57 -7.07
CA GLU A 60 6.78 11.74 -7.80
C GLU A 60 5.69 11.18 -6.88
N GLU A 61 4.43 11.24 -7.32
CA GLU A 61 3.35 10.53 -6.64
C GLU A 61 3.53 9.02 -6.79
N VAL A 62 3.64 8.33 -5.66
CA VAL A 62 3.73 6.87 -5.60
C VAL A 62 2.44 6.28 -5.04
N VAL A 63 2.00 5.20 -5.65
CA VAL A 63 0.85 4.41 -5.19
C VAL A 63 1.29 2.96 -4.99
N TYR A 64 1.02 2.43 -3.81
CA TYR A 64 1.25 1.02 -3.48
C TYR A 64 -0.08 0.29 -3.23
N GLY A 65 -0.21 -0.87 -3.87
CA GLY A 65 -1.26 -1.85 -3.61
C GLY A 65 -0.65 -3.17 -3.14
N ILE A 66 -1.42 -4.23 -3.32
CA ILE A 66 -1.05 -5.60 -3.01
C ILE A 66 -0.96 -6.38 -4.32
N TYR A 67 -0.03 -7.32 -4.40
CA TYR A 67 0.05 -8.29 -5.48
C TYR A 67 0.61 -9.60 -4.93
N GLY A 68 -0.19 -10.67 -4.96
CA GLY A 68 0.24 -11.98 -4.49
C GLY A 68 0.70 -11.93 -3.03
N GLN A 69 -0.11 -11.27 -2.18
CA GLN A 69 0.14 -11.05 -0.75
C GLN A 69 1.38 -10.20 -0.45
N ARG A 70 1.85 -9.36 -1.35
CA ARG A 70 2.99 -8.46 -1.09
C ARG A 70 2.69 -7.05 -1.51
N ILE A 71 3.33 -6.08 -0.85
CA ILE A 71 3.26 -4.68 -1.27
C ILE A 71 3.93 -4.53 -2.63
N LYS A 72 3.25 -3.87 -3.57
CA LYS A 72 3.77 -3.58 -4.90
C LYS A 72 3.38 -2.17 -5.32
N ARG A 73 4.31 -1.44 -5.95
CA ARG A 73 4.02 -0.15 -6.59
C ARG A 73 3.12 -0.38 -7.81
N ILE A 74 2.04 0.37 -7.92
CA ILE A 74 1.00 0.22 -8.95
C ILE A 74 0.82 1.46 -9.84
N ASN A 75 1.60 2.53 -9.62
CA ASN A 75 1.75 3.65 -10.56
C ASN A 75 3.22 4.02 -10.76
#